data_AF-A0A958XM02-F1
#
_entry.id   AF-A0A958XM02-F1
#
_cell.length_a   1.000
_cell.length_b   1.000
_cell.length_c   1.000
_cell.angle_alpha   90.00
_cell.angle_beta   90.00
_cell.angle_gamma   90.00
#
_symmetry.space_group_name_H-M   'P 1'
#
loop_
_entity.id
_entity.type
_entity.pdbx_description
1 polymer ?
#
loop_
_entity_poly.entity_id
_entity_poly.type
_entity_poly.pdbx_seq_one_letter_code
_entity_poly.pdbx_strand_id
1 'polypeptide(L)'
;MPMREQFPPAGSNYMGGQSDGWEYRSIFAGTKLAYTYDMVKQFLQEEGYGNVPIPETAEQLRLFKRPRGRQLQLFTEQGYSHNPVRILFPPTGQERNALILCLYNEQVEDHLLRFHGVLK
;
A
#
# COMPACT_ATOMS: atom_id res chain seq x y z
N MET A 1 14.25 -8.33 11.61
CA MET A 1 14.44 -8.71 10.20
C MET A 1 13.45 -7.89 9.38
N PRO A 2 13.80 -7.49 8.15
CA PRO A 2 12.88 -6.79 7.27
C PRO A 2 11.62 -7.63 7.03
N MET A 3 10.46 -6.97 6.98
CA MET A 3 9.18 -7.62 6.74
C MET A 3 9.17 -8.46 5.47
N ARG A 4 9.88 -8.03 4.42
CA ARG A 4 9.97 -8.79 3.16
C ARG A 4 10.60 -10.18 3.33
N GLU A 5 11.52 -10.33 4.27
CA GLU A 5 12.16 -11.62 4.59
C GLU A 5 11.32 -12.43 5.58
N GLN A 6 10.76 -11.74 6.57
CA GLN A 6 9.95 -12.33 7.63
C GLN A 6 8.60 -11.63 7.72
N PHE A 7 7.67 -12.06 6.88
CA PHE A 7 6.35 -11.46 6.81
C PHE A 7 5.56 -11.72 8.12
N PRO A 8 4.78 -10.75 8.65
CA PRO A 8 4.14 -10.90 9.94
C PRO A 8 3.07 -12.00 9.84
N PRO A 9 2.98 -12.91 10.83
CA PRO A 9 2.05 -14.03 10.77
C PRO A 9 0.59 -13.56 10.82
N ALA A 10 -0.32 -14.44 10.40
CA ALA A 10 -1.75 -14.18 10.42
C ALA A 10 -2.27 -13.81 11.82
N GLY A 11 -3.10 -12.77 11.88
CA GLY A 11 -3.68 -12.25 13.12
C GLY A 11 -2.73 -11.41 13.97
N SER A 12 -1.52 -11.12 13.48
CA SER A 12 -0.55 -10.30 14.22
C SER A 12 -0.70 -8.81 13.94
N ASN A 13 -0.28 -8.01 14.92
CA ASN A 13 -0.09 -6.58 14.78
C ASN A 13 1.42 -6.30 14.65
N TYR A 14 1.82 -5.47 13.69
CA TYR A 14 3.21 -5.07 13.50
C TYR A 14 3.30 -3.59 13.17
N MET A 15 4.06 -2.82 13.95
CA MET A 15 4.28 -1.38 13.74
C MET A 15 2.99 -0.57 13.46
N GLY A 16 1.90 -0.89 14.18
CA GLY A 16 0.60 -0.21 14.02
C GLY A 16 -0.27 -0.70 12.86
N GLY A 17 0.22 -1.65 12.05
CA GLY A 17 -0.57 -2.35 11.03
C GLY A 17 -0.98 -3.76 11.47
N GLN A 18 -1.89 -4.35 10.70
CA GLN A 18 -2.43 -5.70 10.90
C GLN A 18 -2.03 -6.60 9.74
N SER A 19 -1.69 -7.86 10.05
CA SER A 19 -1.42 -8.90 9.04
C SER A 19 -2.42 -10.03 9.13
N ASP A 20 -2.96 -10.47 8.00
CA ASP A 20 -3.70 -11.73 7.88
C ASP A 20 -2.82 -12.89 7.37
N GLY A 21 -1.50 -12.66 7.27
CA GLY A 21 -0.51 -13.62 6.75
C GLY A 21 -0.30 -13.53 5.24
N TRP A 22 -1.23 -12.91 4.51
CA TRP A 22 -1.16 -12.62 3.09
C TRP A 22 -0.97 -11.13 2.82
N GLU A 23 -1.82 -10.29 3.41
CA GLU A 23 -1.77 -8.83 3.36
C GLU A 23 -1.39 -8.29 4.75
N TYR A 24 -0.37 -7.43 4.77
CA TYR A 24 -0.12 -6.50 5.85
C TYR A 24 -0.70 -5.14 5.48
N ARG A 25 -1.53 -4.56 6.35
CA ARG A 25 -2.19 -3.29 6.12
C ARG A 25 -1.95 -2.32 7.26
N SER A 26 -1.51 -1.10 6.92
CA SER A 26 -1.26 -0.02 7.89
C SER A 26 -1.75 1.33 7.37
N ILE A 27 -2.04 2.26 8.28
CA ILE A 27 -2.48 3.62 7.96
C ILE A 27 -1.41 4.61 8.41
N PHE A 28 -0.90 5.40 7.47
CA PHE A 28 -0.01 6.51 7.73
C PHE A 28 -0.81 7.80 7.65
N ALA A 29 -0.73 8.64 8.68
CA ALA A 29 -1.41 9.93 8.72
C ALA A 29 -0.46 11.02 9.22
N GLY A 30 -0.48 12.16 8.54
CA GLY A 30 0.39 13.30 8.83
C GLY A 30 -0.28 14.64 8.50
N THR A 31 0.43 15.73 8.77
CA THR A 31 -0.08 17.09 8.57
C THR A 31 -0.20 17.47 7.09
N LYS A 32 0.61 16.87 6.22
CA LYS A 32 0.58 17.05 4.76
C LYS A 32 0.81 15.71 4.08
N LEU A 33 0.17 15.50 2.93
CA LEU A 33 0.35 14.29 2.12
C LEU A 33 1.83 14.01 1.79
N ALA A 34 2.64 15.04 1.52
CA ALA A 34 4.07 14.88 1.24
C ALA A 34 4.80 14.18 2.39
N TYR A 35 4.61 14.66 3.63
CA TYR A 35 5.21 14.05 4.82
C TYR A 35 4.69 12.63 5.05
N THR A 36 3.38 12.41 4.86
CA THR A 36 2.81 11.07 4.93
C THR A 36 3.44 10.13 3.92
N TYR A 37 3.68 10.62 2.70
CA TYR A 37 4.29 9.81 1.66
C TYR A 37 5.76 9.53 1.93
N ASP A 38 6.51 10.49 2.48
CA ASP A 38 7.88 10.28 2.91
C ASP A 38 7.97 9.22 4.02
N MET A 39 7.03 9.22 4.98
CA MET A 39 6.94 8.15 5.99
C MET A 39 6.71 6.77 5.35
N VAL A 40 5.82 6.68 4.35
CA VAL A 40 5.59 5.43 3.61
C VAL A 40 6.86 4.97 2.88
N LYS A 41 7.55 5.87 2.18
CA LYS A 41 8.81 5.54 1.48
C LYS A 41 9.89 5.07 2.45
N GLN A 42 10.03 5.73 3.59
CA GLN A 42 10.98 5.33 4.62
C GLN A 42 10.66 3.93 5.16
N PHE A 43 9.39 3.67 5.48
CA PHE A 43 8.95 2.34 5.92
C PHE A 43 9.25 1.26 4.87
N LEU A 44 8.94 1.52 3.60
CA LEU A 44 9.27 0.59 2.50
C LEU A 44 10.76 0.31 2.42
N GLN A 45 11.61 1.33 2.56
CA GLN A 45 13.06 1.18 2.53
C GLN A 45 13.57 0.31 3.68
N GLU A 46 13.10 0.58 4.91
CA GLU A 46 13.49 -0.13 6.13
C GLU A 46 13.02 -1.59 6.12
N GLU A 47 11.86 -1.86 5.55
CA GLU A 47 11.23 -3.19 5.53
C GLU A 47 11.59 -4.05 4.31
N GLY A 48 12.54 -3.59 3.47
CA GLY A 48 13.10 -4.36 2.36
C GLY A 48 12.42 -4.19 1.01
N TYR A 49 11.49 -3.23 0.90
CA TYR A 49 10.74 -2.90 -0.32
C TYR A 49 11.28 -1.66 -1.06
N GLY A 50 12.43 -1.11 -0.67
CA GLY A 50 13.01 0.11 -1.27
C GLY A 50 13.28 0.04 -2.79
N ASN A 51 13.44 -1.16 -3.34
CA ASN A 51 13.65 -1.38 -4.77
C ASN A 51 12.35 -1.49 -5.60
N VAL A 52 11.19 -1.45 -4.95
CA VAL A 52 9.90 -1.48 -5.65
C VAL A 52 9.69 -0.13 -6.33
N PRO A 53 9.41 -0.09 -7.64
CA PRO A 53 9.13 1.16 -8.31
C PRO A 53 7.85 1.76 -7.72
N ILE A 54 7.95 3.01 -7.29
CA ILE A 54 6.86 3.80 -6.74
C ILE A 54 6.97 5.23 -7.29
N PRO A 55 5.89 6.04 -7.27
CA PRO A 55 5.96 7.45 -7.63
C PRO A 55 7.08 8.18 -6.86
N GLU A 56 7.82 9.07 -7.50
CA GLU A 56 8.94 9.75 -6.83
C GLU A 56 8.44 10.76 -5.79
N THR A 57 7.30 11.38 -6.08
CA THR A 57 6.72 12.46 -5.28
C THR A 57 5.24 12.24 -4.96
N ALA A 58 4.76 12.93 -3.93
CA ALA A 58 3.35 12.91 -3.56
C ALA A 58 2.45 13.51 -4.65
N GLU A 59 2.97 14.43 -5.47
CA GLU A 59 2.27 14.99 -6.64
C GLU A 59 2.08 13.92 -7.72
N GLN A 60 3.10 13.11 -8.00
CA GLN A 60 2.97 11.97 -8.91
C GLN A 60 1.98 10.94 -8.36
N LEU A 61 2.07 10.60 -7.06
CA LEU A 61 1.11 9.70 -6.42
C LEU A 61 -0.34 10.20 -6.53
N ARG A 62 -0.58 11.52 -6.40
CA ARG A 62 -1.91 12.12 -6.56
C ARG A 62 -2.54 11.86 -7.92
N LEU A 63 -1.75 11.65 -8.98
CA LEU A 63 -2.28 11.33 -10.31
C LEU A 63 -3.05 9.99 -10.32
N PHE A 64 -2.76 9.10 -9.36
CA PHE A 64 -3.44 7.82 -9.20
C PHE A 64 -4.71 7.91 -8.34
N LYS A 65 -5.01 9.07 -7.73
CA LYS A 65 -6.17 9.23 -6.83
C LYS A 65 -7.52 9.15 -7.55
N ARG A 66 -7.59 9.51 -8.83
CA ARG A 66 -8.85 9.53 -9.59
C ARG A 66 -8.64 8.92 -10.98
N PRO A 67 -9.39 7.87 -11.36
CA PRO A 67 -9.37 7.40 -12.74
C PRO A 67 -9.95 8.50 -13.64
N ARG A 68 -9.42 8.60 -14.87
CA ARG A 68 -9.75 9.65 -15.86
C ARG A 68 -11.18 9.56 -16.45
N GLY A 69 -12.09 8.78 -15.86
CA GLY A 69 -13.47 8.63 -16.34
C GLY A 69 -14.49 8.29 -15.24
N ARG A 70 -15.69 8.87 -15.32
CA ARG A 70 -16.77 8.78 -14.32
C ARG A 70 -17.29 7.35 -14.12
N GLN A 71 -17.22 6.51 -15.15
CA GLN A 71 -17.74 5.13 -15.14
C GLN A 71 -16.81 4.13 -14.43
N LEU A 72 -15.50 4.41 -14.37
CA LEU A 72 -14.50 3.52 -13.77
C LEU A 72 -14.32 3.75 -12.26
N GLN A 73 -14.82 4.88 -11.73
CA GLN A 73 -14.65 5.28 -10.32
C GLN A 73 -15.29 4.30 -9.32
N LEU A 74 -16.29 3.53 -9.74
CA LEU A 74 -16.97 2.55 -8.88
C LEU A 74 -16.20 1.23 -8.74
N PHE A 75 -15.20 0.99 -9.60
CA PHE A 75 -14.55 -0.32 -9.75
C PHE A 75 -13.04 -0.30 -9.46
N THR A 76 -12.47 0.85 -9.07
CA THR A 76 -11.03 0.98 -8.86
C THR A 76 -10.70 1.51 -7.46
N GLU A 77 -9.82 0.79 -6.76
CA GLU A 77 -9.14 1.30 -5.58
C GLU A 77 -8.40 2.60 -5.95
N GLN A 78 -8.57 3.65 -5.16
CA GLN A 78 -7.92 4.93 -5.40
C GLN A 78 -6.48 4.84 -4.90
N GLY A 79 -5.51 4.65 -5.79
CA GLY A 79 -4.12 4.51 -5.35
C GLY A 79 -3.16 3.98 -6.40
N TYR A 80 -1.92 3.86 -5.97
CA TYR A 80 -0.85 3.23 -6.74
C TYR A 80 -0.75 1.75 -6.37
N SER A 81 -0.53 0.90 -7.37
CA SER A 81 -0.36 -0.53 -7.20
C SER A 81 0.79 -1.02 -8.05
N HIS A 82 1.77 -1.65 -7.41
CA HIS A 82 2.88 -2.35 -8.06
C HIS A 82 3.31 -3.49 -7.15
N ASN A 83 3.27 -4.73 -7.64
CA ASN A 83 3.57 -5.92 -6.84
C ASN A 83 4.93 -5.79 -6.11
N PRO A 84 5.01 -6.00 -4.78
CA PRO A 84 3.98 -6.44 -3.82
C PRO A 84 3.38 -5.31 -2.97
N VAL A 85 3.40 -4.08 -3.45
CA VAL A 85 3.01 -2.86 -2.72
C VAL A 85 1.76 -2.23 -3.32
N ARG A 86 0.83 -1.82 -2.45
CA ARG A 86 -0.24 -0.87 -2.79
C ARG A 86 -0.23 0.31 -1.84
N ILE A 87 -0.40 1.51 -2.40
CA ILE A 87 -0.48 2.77 -1.67
C ILE A 87 -1.80 3.42 -2.03
N LEU A 88 -2.77 3.33 -1.12
CA LEU A 88 -4.14 3.73 -1.35
C LEU A 88 -4.48 5.03 -0.62
N PHE A 89 -5.35 5.82 -1.23
CA PHE A 89 -6.00 6.94 -0.58
C PHE A 89 -7.23 6.43 0.21
N PRO A 90 -7.50 6.98 1.39
CA PRO A 90 -8.70 6.62 2.15
C PRO A 90 -9.96 6.97 1.34
N PRO A 91 -10.99 6.10 1.37
CA PRO A 91 -12.19 6.23 0.53
C PRO A 91 -13.05 7.46 0.87
N THR A 92 -12.92 8.01 2.08
CA THR A 92 -13.74 9.10 2.60
C THR A 92 -12.88 10.31 2.98
N GLY A 93 -13.34 11.52 2.66
CA GLY A 93 -12.58 12.77 2.77
C GLY A 93 -12.22 13.26 4.18
N GLN A 94 -12.34 12.42 5.21
CA GLN A 94 -12.01 12.74 6.61
C GLN A 94 -10.50 12.74 6.87
N GLU A 95 -9.71 11.98 6.09
CA GLU A 95 -8.26 11.93 6.25
C GLU A 95 -7.53 12.34 4.97
N ARG A 96 -7.69 13.61 4.56
CA ARG A 96 -7.17 14.13 3.27
C ARG A 96 -5.66 13.92 3.06
N ASN A 97 -4.90 13.75 4.13
CA ASN A 97 -3.45 13.56 4.13
C ASN A 97 -3.02 12.17 4.62
N ALA A 98 -3.94 11.22 4.80
CA ALA A 98 -3.58 9.84 5.12
C ALA A 98 -3.38 8.98 3.87
N LEU A 99 -2.61 7.91 4.05
CA LEU A 99 -2.36 6.87 3.08
C LEU A 99 -2.52 5.51 3.76
N ILE A 100 -3.12 4.57 3.05
CA ILE A 100 -3.19 3.17 3.46
C ILE A 100 -2.08 2.44 2.70
N LEU A 101 -1.16 1.83 3.42
CA LEU A 101 -0.14 0.96 2.86
C LEU A 101 -0.61 -0.49 2.97
N CYS A 102 -0.69 -1.19 1.85
CA CYS A 102 -0.84 -2.64 1.82
C CYS A 102 0.45 -3.27 1.26
N LEU A 103 0.97 -4.26 1.95
CA LEU A 103 2.11 -5.08 1.53
C LEU A 103 1.64 -6.52 1.43
N TYR A 104 2.05 -7.23 0.39
CA TYR A 104 1.62 -8.60 0.15
C TYR A 104 2.79 -9.58 0.30
N ASN A 105 2.52 -10.72 0.90
CA ASN A 105 3.51 -11.74 1.17
C ASN A 105 3.92 -12.48 -0.11
N GLU A 106 5.09 -12.17 -0.65
CA GLU A 106 5.64 -12.80 -1.86
C GLU A 106 5.93 -14.32 -1.69
N GLN A 107 5.96 -14.83 -0.45
CA GLN A 107 6.25 -16.24 -0.16
C GLN A 107 5.00 -17.14 -0.25
N VAL A 108 3.81 -16.56 -0.38
CA VAL A 108 2.55 -17.31 -0.52
C VAL A 108 2.43 -17.85 -1.94
N GLU A 109 1.95 -19.09 -2.07
CA GLU A 109 1.71 -19.73 -3.36
C GLU A 109 0.75 -18.89 -4.23
N ASP A 110 1.04 -18.82 -5.53
CA ASP A 110 0.30 -18.03 -6.51
C ASP A 110 0.19 -16.54 -6.16
N HIS A 111 1.15 -16.01 -5.41
CA HIS A 111 1.20 -14.62 -4.95
C HIS A 111 0.83 -13.61 -6.04
N LEU A 112 1.41 -13.73 -7.24
CA LEU A 112 1.18 -12.81 -8.35
C LEU A 112 -0.29 -12.85 -8.81
N LEU A 113 -0.86 -14.04 -8.91
CA LEU A 113 -2.26 -14.24 -9.32
C LEU A 113 -3.23 -13.75 -8.24
N ARG A 114 -2.93 -14.00 -6.96
CA ARG A 114 -3.68 -13.47 -5.82
C ARG A 114 -3.61 -11.95 -5.75
N PHE A 115 -2.43 -11.36 -5.94
CA PHE A 115 -2.21 -9.92 -5.94
C PHE A 115 -3.04 -9.22 -7.03
N HIS A 116 -3.19 -9.84 -8.20
CA HIS A 116 -4.02 -9.30 -9.28
C HIS A 116 -5.50 -9.73 -9.19
N GLY A 117 -5.90 -10.45 -8.14
CA GLY A 117 -7.28 -10.90 -7.93
C GLY A 117 -7.76 -11.97 -8.91
N VAL A 118 -6.84 -12.64 -9.62
CA VAL A 118 -7.14 -13.76 -10.52
C VAL A 118 -7.50 -15.01 -9.71
N LEU A 119 -6.78 -15.24 -8.61
CA LEU A 119 -7.05 -16.29 -7.64
C LEU A 119 -7.43 -15.67 -6.29
N LYS A 120 -8.21 -16.41 -5.50
CA LYS A 120 -8.62 -16.02 -4.15
C LYS A 120 -7.78 -16.72 -3.10
#